data_AF-A0AAQ4D926-F1
#
_entry.id   AF-A0AAQ4D926-F1
#
_cell.length_a   1.000
_cell.length_b   1.000
_cell.length_c   1.000
_cell.angle_alpha   90.00
_cell.angle_beta   90.00
_cell.angle_gamma   90.00
#
_symmetry.space_group_name_H-M   'P 1'
#
loop_
_entity.id
_entity.type
_entity.pdbx_description
1 polymer ?
#
loop_
_entity_poly.entity_id
_entity_poly.type
_entity_poly.pdbx_seq_one_letter_code
_entity_poly.pdbx_strand_id
1 'polypeptide(L)'
;MLLGKSNLDRMLLGKSNLDRMLLGKSNLDRMLLGKSNLDRMLLGKSNLDRMLLGKSNLDRMLLGRSNLDRMLLGKSNLDRMLLGKSNLDRMLLGKSNLDRMLLGKSNLDRMLLGKSNLDRMLLGKSNLDRMLLGKSNLDRMLLGKSNLDRMLLGKSNLDRMLLGKSNLDRMLLGKSNLDRMLLGKSNLD
;
A
#
# COMPACT_ATOMS: atom_id res chain seq x y z
N MET A 1 -6.62 -0.51 21.73
CA MET A 1 -6.07 0.85 21.96
C MET A 1 -6.83 1.87 21.13
N LEU A 2 -7.36 2.92 21.76
CA LEU A 2 -8.05 4.01 21.09
C LEU A 2 -7.40 5.34 21.48
N LEU A 3 -6.92 6.08 20.49
CA LEU A 3 -6.42 7.44 20.65
C LEU A 3 -7.34 8.35 19.83
N GLY A 4 -8.07 9.22 20.53
CA GLY A 4 -9.04 10.14 19.93
C GLY A 4 -8.36 11.28 19.17
N LYS A 5 -8.35 12.48 19.76
CA LYS A 5 -7.53 13.60 19.26
C LYS A 5 -6.17 13.55 19.94
N SER A 6 -5.09 13.50 19.18
CA SER A 6 -3.74 13.41 19.75
C SER A 6 -2.71 14.17 18.91
N ASN A 7 -1.69 14.70 19.60
CA ASN A 7 -0.47 15.21 19.00
C ASN A 7 0.67 14.53 19.74
N LEU A 8 1.38 13.60 19.09
CA LEU A 8 2.40 12.78 19.74
C LEU A 8 3.62 12.70 18.82
N ASP A 9 4.80 13.02 19.34
CA ASP A 9 6.03 12.85 18.56
C ASP A 9 6.22 11.38 18.15
N ARG A 10 5.96 10.45 19.07
CA ARG A 10 6.17 9.02 18.85
C ARG A 10 5.11 8.15 19.50
N MET A 11 4.70 7.12 18.77
CA MET A 11 3.96 5.99 19.31
C MET A 11 4.72 4.69 19.01
N LEU A 12 5.10 3.97 20.07
CA LEU A 12 5.89 2.76 19.99
C LEU A 12 5.12 1.61 20.63
N LEU A 13 4.86 0.57 19.84
CA LEU A 13 4.28 -0.68 20.32
C LEU A 13 5.26 -1.80 19.99
N GLY A 14 5.86 -2.37 21.04
CA GLY A 14 6.88 -3.41 20.92
C GLY A 14 6.29 -4.77 20.54
N LYS A 15 6.26 -5.72 21.49
CA LYS A 15 5.54 -6.98 21.33
C LYS A 15 4.11 -6.79 21.82
N SER A 16 3.11 -7.00 20.97
CA SER A 16 1.71 -6.76 21.34
C SER A 16 0.74 -7.70 20.63
N ASN A 17 -0.37 -8.02 21.29
CA ASN A 17 -1.54 -8.63 20.69
C ASN A 17 -2.72 -7.70 20.97
N LEU A 18 -3.33 -7.13 19.93
CA LEU A 18 -4.39 -6.12 20.06
C LEU A 18 -5.49 -6.36 19.05
N ASP A 19 -6.72 -6.57 19.49
CA ASP A 19 -7.86 -6.69 18.57
C ASP A 19 -8.00 -5.42 17.71
N ARG A 20 -7.80 -4.24 18.30
CA ARG A 20 -8.00 -2.96 17.62
C ARG A 20 -6.99 -1.90 18.04
N MET A 21 -6.45 -1.20 17.04
CA MET A 21 -5.77 0.08 17.18
C MET A 21 -6.47 1.15 16.34
N LEU A 22 -6.97 2.17 17.02
CA LEU A 22 -7.74 3.25 16.40
C LEU A 22 -7.08 4.60 16.71
N LEU A 23 -6.66 5.30 15.67
CA LEU A 23 -6.13 6.67 15.74
C LEU A 23 -7.11 7.59 15.00
N GLY A 24 -7.77 8.47 15.75
CA GLY A 24 -8.79 9.38 15.25
C GLY A 24 -8.21 10.58 14.51
N LYS A 25 -8.35 11.77 15.10
CA LYS A 25 -7.76 13.01 14.57
C LYS A 25 -6.36 13.16 15.15
N SER A 26 -5.31 12.91 14.39
CA SER A 26 -3.98 12.80 14.99
C SER A 26 -2.85 13.39 14.14
N ASN A 27 -1.87 13.98 14.80
CA ASN A 27 -0.58 14.35 14.23
C ASN A 27 0.48 13.49 14.94
N LEU A 28 1.22 12.67 14.19
CA LEU A 28 2.31 11.86 14.74
C LEU A 28 3.53 11.88 13.84
N ASP A 29 4.70 12.27 14.36
CA ASP A 29 5.92 12.19 13.55
C ASP A 29 6.25 10.72 13.26
N ARG A 30 6.12 9.84 14.27
CA ARG A 30 6.48 8.42 14.11
C ARG A 30 5.53 7.45 14.81
N MET A 31 5.11 6.43 14.07
CA MET A 31 4.45 5.25 14.62
C MET A 31 5.24 3.99 14.24
N LEU A 32 5.73 3.26 15.25
CA LEU A 32 6.45 2.00 15.07
C LEU A 32 5.69 0.87 15.75
N LEU A 33 5.29 -0.13 14.96
CA LEU A 33 4.75 -1.41 15.43
C LEU A 33 5.80 -2.49 15.22
N GLY A 34 6.29 -3.06 16.31
CA GLY A 34 7.37 -4.04 16.33
C GLY A 34 6.90 -5.45 15.96
N LYS A 35 6.84 -6.34 16.96
CA LYS A 35 6.35 -7.71 16.81
C LYS A 35 4.88 -7.78 17.22
N SER A 36 3.95 -7.62 16.30
CA SER A 36 2.55 -7.42 16.66
C SER A 36 1.57 -8.29 15.90
N ASN A 37 0.56 -8.79 16.60
CA ASN A 37 -0.67 -9.30 16.00
C ASN A 37 -1.78 -8.25 16.22
N LEU A 38 -2.40 -7.76 15.14
CA LEU A 38 -3.57 -6.89 15.25
C LEU A 38 -4.66 -7.26 14.27
N ASP A 39 -5.88 -7.51 14.74
CA ASP A 39 -6.99 -7.76 13.82
C ASP A 39 -7.32 -6.50 13.01
N ARG A 40 -7.30 -5.32 13.65
CA ARG A 40 -7.66 -4.06 12.97
C ARG A 40 -6.80 -2.87 13.39
N MET A 41 -6.30 -2.16 12.39
CA MET A 41 -5.65 -0.88 12.53
C MET A 41 -6.36 0.16 11.64
N LEU A 42 -6.95 1.20 12.25
CA LEU A 42 -7.59 2.29 11.52
C LEU A 42 -6.92 3.63 11.85
N LEU A 43 -6.40 4.31 10.83
CA LEU A 43 -6.01 5.72 10.91
C LEU A 43 -7.09 6.57 10.25
N GLY A 44 -7.72 7.45 11.03
CA GLY A 44 -8.83 8.29 10.61
C GLY A 44 -8.38 9.52 9.84
N LYS A 45 -8.47 10.70 10.48
CA LYS A 45 -8.01 11.97 9.93
C LYS A 45 -6.63 12.27 10.47
N SER A 46 -5.56 11.98 9.74
CA SER A 46 -4.25 11.94 10.36
C SER A 46 -3.11 12.45 9.49
N ASN A 47 -2.17 13.16 10.09
CA ASN A 47 -0.88 13.48 9.48
C ASN A 47 0.20 12.62 10.16
N LEU A 48 0.91 11.81 9.39
CA LEU A 48 1.99 10.97 9.92
C LEU A 48 3.23 11.01 9.04
N ASP A 49 4.36 11.51 9.54
CA ASP A 49 5.58 11.52 8.74
C ASP A 49 6.06 10.08 8.46
N ARG A 50 6.02 9.20 9.47
CA ARG A 50 6.51 7.81 9.32
C ARG A 50 5.65 6.79 10.04
N MET A 51 5.19 5.80 9.28
CA MET A 51 4.59 4.57 9.77
C MET A 51 5.47 3.36 9.42
N LEU A 52 5.85 2.56 10.42
CA LEU A 52 6.63 1.35 10.23
C LEU A 52 5.96 0.16 10.91
N LEU A 53 5.62 -0.86 10.12
CA LEU A 53 5.21 -2.17 10.63
C LEU A 53 6.38 -3.14 10.45
N GLY A 54 6.91 -3.65 11.56
CA GLY A 54 8.06 -4.54 11.62
C GLY A 54 7.70 -5.98 11.27
N LYS A 55 7.69 -6.85 12.28
CA LYS A 55 7.30 -8.26 12.16
C LYS A 55 5.85 -8.40 12.60
N SER A 56 4.89 -8.33 11.68
CA SER A 56 3.50 -8.17 12.09
C SER A 56 2.51 -9.01 11.30
N ASN A 57 1.48 -9.51 11.98
CA ASN A 57 0.30 -10.07 11.36
C ASN A 57 -0.86 -9.08 11.56
N LEU A 58 -1.46 -8.61 10.47
CA LEU A 58 -2.59 -7.70 10.53
C LEU A 58 -3.72 -8.12 9.60
N ASP A 59 -4.90 -8.45 10.12
CA ASP A 59 -6.01 -8.81 9.22
C ASP A 59 -6.45 -7.59 8.40
N ARG A 60 -6.54 -6.40 9.02
CA ARG A 60 -7.00 -5.20 8.33
C ARG A 60 -6.27 -3.93 8.73
N MET A 61 -5.72 -3.24 7.73
CA MET A 61 -5.23 -1.87 7.86
C MET A 61 -6.03 -0.92 6.98
N LEU A 62 -6.59 0.13 7.59
CA LEU A 62 -7.34 1.18 6.91
C LEU A 62 -6.69 2.55 7.15
N LEU A 63 -6.34 3.22 6.06
CA LEU A 63 -5.88 4.60 6.05
C LEU A 63 -7.00 5.46 5.44
N GLY A 64 -7.67 6.24 6.28
CA GLY A 64 -8.85 7.02 5.93
C GLY A 64 -8.53 8.30 5.18
N ARG A 65 -8.67 9.44 5.86
CA ARG A 65 -8.31 10.77 5.35
C ARG A 65 -6.94 11.16 5.88
N SER A 66 -5.89 10.71 5.24
CA SER A 66 -4.56 10.76 5.84
C SER A 66 -3.50 11.33 4.91
N ASN A 67 -2.58 12.13 5.45
CA ASN A 67 -1.34 12.50 4.79
C ASN A 67 -0.21 11.72 5.46
N LEU A 68 0.52 10.93 4.70
CA LEU A 68 1.64 10.14 5.19
C LEU A 68 2.87 10.42 4.34
N ASP A 69 4.03 10.76 4.90
CA ASP A 69 5.21 10.89 4.03
C ASP A 69 5.75 9.49 3.69
N ARG A 70 5.83 8.61 4.69
CA ARG A 70 6.42 7.28 4.51
C ARG A 70 5.67 6.19 5.24
N MET A 71 5.35 5.13 4.51
CA MET A 71 4.86 3.87 5.06
C MET A 71 5.77 2.71 4.68
N LEU A 72 6.28 2.01 5.69
CA LEU A 72 7.11 0.81 5.54
C LEU A 72 6.40 -0.41 6.13
N LEU A 73 6.17 -1.42 5.29
CA LEU A 73 5.73 -2.76 5.70
C LEU A 73 6.92 -3.71 5.58
N GLY A 74 7.46 -4.12 6.72
CA GLY A 74 8.68 -4.92 6.82
C GLY A 74 8.45 -6.41 6.53
N LYS A 75 8.51 -7.24 7.58
CA LYS A 75 8.24 -8.68 7.52
C LYS A 75 6.80 -8.91 7.97
N SER A 76 5.83 -8.77 7.08
CA SER A 76 4.43 -8.68 7.50
C SER A 76 3.50 -9.58 6.69
N ASN A 77 2.50 -10.16 7.36
CA ASN A 77 1.35 -10.78 6.71
C ASN A 77 0.15 -9.86 6.92
N LEU A 78 -0.48 -9.44 5.83
CA LEU A 78 -1.66 -8.58 5.86
C LEU A 78 -2.77 -9.21 5.03
N ASP A 79 -3.98 -9.38 5.55
CA ASP A 79 -5.06 -9.86 4.65
C ASP A 79 -5.57 -8.70 3.78
N ARG A 80 -5.77 -7.52 4.39
CA ARG A 80 -6.34 -6.36 3.70
C ARG A 80 -5.68 -5.05 4.08
N MET A 81 -5.27 -4.32 3.06
CA MET A 81 -4.83 -2.94 3.18
C MET A 81 -5.70 -2.03 2.28
N LEU A 82 -6.29 -1.00 2.89
CA LEU A 82 -7.11 -0.01 2.20
C LEU A 82 -6.58 1.40 2.43
N LEU A 83 -6.17 2.07 1.35
CA LEU A 83 -5.86 3.50 1.29
C LEU A 83 -7.07 4.23 0.72
N GLY A 84 -7.76 4.99 1.56
CA GLY A 84 -9.00 5.70 1.23
C GLY A 84 -8.75 7.03 0.52
N LYS A 85 -8.98 8.14 1.22
CA LYS A 85 -8.73 9.51 0.74
C LYS A 85 -7.38 9.96 1.26
N SER A 86 -6.29 9.47 0.68
CA SER A 86 -4.95 9.63 1.26
C SER A 86 -3.96 10.25 0.28
N ASN A 87 -3.04 11.06 0.80
CA ASN A 87 -1.81 11.41 0.13
C ASN A 87 -0.67 10.66 0.80
N LEU A 88 0.17 9.98 0.02
CA LEU A 88 1.28 9.20 0.55
C LEU A 88 2.51 9.41 -0.34
N ASP A 89 3.62 9.95 0.15
CA ASP A 89 4.76 10.16 -0.76
C ASP A 89 5.42 8.83 -1.11
N ARG A 90 5.58 7.95 -0.10
CA ARG A 90 6.28 6.67 -0.28
C ARG A 90 5.63 5.52 0.45
N MET A 91 5.33 4.46 -0.30
CA MET A 91 4.93 3.16 0.20
C MET A 91 5.97 2.10 -0.15
N LEU A 92 6.50 1.40 0.85
CA LEU A 92 7.43 0.29 0.66
C LEU A 92 6.91 -0.97 1.33
N LEU A 93 6.65 -1.99 0.51
CA LEU A 93 6.33 -3.36 0.91
C LEU A 93 7.60 -4.22 0.78
N GLY A 94 8.19 -4.59 1.90
CA GLY A 94 9.44 -5.31 2.01
C GLY A 94 9.29 -6.81 1.79
N LYS A 95 9.43 -7.59 2.86
CA LYS A 95 9.24 -9.05 2.88
C LYS A 95 7.82 -9.37 3.34
N SER A 96 6.83 -9.12 2.48
CA SER A 96 5.43 -9.13 2.89
C SER A 96 4.57 -10.10 2.07
N ASN A 97 3.59 -10.71 2.72
CA ASN A 97 2.45 -11.34 2.06
C ASN A 97 1.23 -10.46 2.28
N LEU A 98 0.51 -10.14 1.21
CA LEU A 98 -0.68 -9.29 1.28
C LEU A 98 -1.78 -9.86 0.39
N ASP A 99 -2.93 -10.27 0.90
CA ASP A 99 -3.95 -10.84 0.00
C ASP A 99 -4.58 -9.74 -0.86
N ARG A 100 -4.89 -8.58 -0.25
CA ARG A 100 -5.58 -7.50 -0.95
C ARG A 100 -5.04 -6.13 -0.59
N MET A 101 -4.65 -5.38 -1.61
CA MET A 101 -4.36 -3.96 -1.52
C MET A 101 -5.32 -3.15 -2.39
N LEU A 102 -5.96 -2.15 -1.79
CA LEU A 102 -6.87 -1.25 -2.48
C LEU A 102 -6.45 0.20 -2.26
N LEU A 103 -6.10 0.86 -3.36
CA LEU A 103 -5.84 2.30 -3.46
C LEU A 103 -7.09 2.98 -4.00
N GLY A 104 -7.82 3.67 -3.12
CA GLY A 104 -9.10 4.30 -3.41
C GLY A 104 -8.96 5.65 -4.09
N LYS A 105 -9.30 6.73 -3.37
CA LYS A 105 -9.15 8.13 -3.82
C LYS A 105 -7.81 8.67 -3.32
N SER A 106 -6.71 8.15 -3.86
CA SER A 106 -5.38 8.38 -3.29
C SER A 106 -4.41 8.98 -4.30
N ASN A 107 -3.51 9.83 -3.81
CA ASN A 107 -2.30 10.24 -4.53
C ASN A 107 -1.10 9.55 -3.87
N LEU A 108 -0.26 8.92 -4.68
CA LEU A 108 0.94 8.23 -4.19
C LEU A 108 2.12 8.50 -5.13
N ASP A 109 3.19 9.14 -4.66
CA ASP A 109 4.30 9.43 -5.58
C ASP A 109 5.06 8.15 -5.92
N ARG A 110 5.31 7.29 -4.91
CA ARG A 110 6.11 6.07 -5.10
C ARG A 110 5.57 4.89 -4.34
N MET A 111 5.35 3.81 -5.09
CA MET A 111 5.06 2.49 -4.56
C MET A 111 6.16 1.50 -4.96
N LEU A 112 6.75 0.83 -3.96
CA LEU A 112 7.77 -0.19 -4.16
C LEU A 112 7.34 -1.51 -3.50
N LEU A 113 7.14 -2.53 -4.33
CA LEU A 113 6.93 -3.92 -3.93
C LEU A 113 8.26 -4.66 -4.04
N GLY A 114 8.87 -4.97 -2.91
CA GLY A 114 10.18 -5.59 -2.79
C GLY A 114 10.13 -7.11 -2.96
N LYS A 115 10.36 -7.84 -1.87
CA LYS A 115 10.28 -9.31 -1.80
C LYS A 115 8.89 -9.72 -1.32
N SER A 116 7.88 -9.50 -2.15
CA SER A 116 6.49 -9.56 -1.72
C SER A 116 5.63 -10.50 -2.56
N ASN A 117 4.66 -11.15 -1.92
CA ASN A 117 3.56 -11.82 -2.61
C ASN A 117 2.28 -11.01 -2.39
N LEU A 118 1.55 -10.74 -3.46
CA LEU A 118 0.30 -9.98 -3.42
C LEU A 118 -0.75 -10.63 -4.31
N ASP A 119 -1.86 -11.14 -3.78
CA ASP A 119 -2.84 -11.80 -4.64
C ASP A 119 -3.60 -10.77 -5.49
N ARG A 120 -3.98 -9.63 -4.89
CA ARG A 120 -4.77 -8.60 -5.59
C ARG A 120 -4.34 -7.19 -5.25
N MET A 121 -4.02 -6.43 -6.28
CA MET A 121 -3.85 -4.99 -6.24
C MET A 121 -4.91 -4.30 -7.08
N LEU A 122 -5.64 -3.36 -6.47
CA LEU A 122 -6.63 -2.54 -7.15
C LEU A 122 -6.29 -1.05 -6.95
N LEU A 123 -6.02 -0.38 -8.06
CA LEU A 123 -5.86 1.07 -8.16
C LEU A 123 -7.17 1.66 -8.68
N GLY A 124 -7.94 2.27 -7.78
CA GLY A 124 -9.26 2.81 -8.03
C GLY A 124 -9.23 4.19 -8.67
N LYS A 125 -9.64 5.23 -7.92
CA LYS A 125 -9.59 6.63 -8.34
C LYS A 125 -8.28 7.27 -7.88
N SER A 126 -7.16 6.75 -8.37
CA SER A 126 -5.84 7.03 -7.82
C SER A 126 -4.88 7.62 -8.84
N ASN A 127 -3.99 8.49 -8.38
CA ASN A 127 -2.81 8.91 -9.14
C ASN A 127 -1.56 8.28 -8.50
N LEU A 128 -0.71 7.67 -9.32
CA LEU A 128 0.52 7.03 -8.89
C LEU A 128 1.67 7.40 -9.84
N ASP A 129 2.65 8.18 -9.41
CA ASP A 129 3.72 8.59 -10.35
C ASP A 129 4.62 7.39 -10.69
N ARG A 130 4.98 6.57 -9.70
CA ARG A 130 5.89 5.45 -9.91
C ARG A 130 5.48 4.21 -9.13
N MET A 131 5.36 3.11 -9.85
CA MET A 131 5.22 1.77 -9.30
C MET A 131 6.38 0.88 -9.72
N LEU A 132 7.08 0.29 -8.75
CA LEU A 132 8.16 -0.65 -8.97
C LEU A 132 7.83 -2.00 -8.34
N LEU A 133 7.70 -3.02 -9.19
CA LEU A 133 7.61 -4.43 -8.80
C LEU A 133 9.00 -5.05 -8.85
N GLY A 134 9.62 -5.26 -7.70
CA GLY A 134 10.96 -5.79 -7.54
C GLY A 134 11.00 -7.31 -7.65
N LYS A 135 11.32 -8.00 -6.55
CA LYS A 135 11.32 -9.47 -6.45
C LYS A 135 9.96 -9.95 -5.98
N SER A 136 8.92 -9.70 -6.75
CA SER A 136 7.53 -9.83 -6.30
C SER A 136 6.70 -10.77 -7.17
N ASN A 137 5.74 -11.45 -6.56
CA ASN A 137 4.67 -12.16 -7.25
C ASN A 137 3.35 -11.41 -7.05
N LEU A 138 2.62 -11.15 -8.13
CA LEU A 138 1.35 -10.46 -8.11
C LEU A 138 0.33 -11.20 -9.00
N ASP A 139 -0.68 -11.83 -8.43
CA ASP A 139 -1.61 -12.62 -9.26
C ASP A 139 -2.51 -11.70 -10.09
N ARG A 140 -3.00 -10.60 -9.50
CA ARG A 140 -3.92 -9.69 -10.19
C ARG A 140 -3.64 -8.23 -9.87
N MET A 141 -3.44 -7.46 -10.93
CA MET A 141 -3.39 -6.01 -10.92
C MET A 141 -4.53 -5.43 -11.74
N LEU A 142 -5.34 -4.57 -11.12
CA LEU A 142 -6.41 -3.85 -11.80
C LEU A 142 -6.18 -2.34 -11.66
N LEU A 143 -5.96 -1.66 -12.79
CA LEU A 143 -5.99 -0.21 -12.90
C LEU A 143 -7.41 0.21 -13.32
N GLY A 144 -8.16 0.78 -12.37
CA GLY A 144 -9.52 1.24 -12.54
C GLY A 144 -9.58 2.63 -13.19
N LYS A 145 -10.00 3.64 -12.43
CA LYS A 145 -10.05 5.05 -12.86
C LYS A 145 -8.77 5.76 -12.40
N SER A 146 -7.62 5.28 -12.86
CA SER A 146 -6.32 5.63 -12.30
C SER A 146 -5.35 6.18 -13.33
N ASN A 147 -4.46 7.08 -12.91
CA ASN A 147 -3.30 7.50 -13.67
C ASN A 147 -2.04 6.88 -13.05
N LEU A 148 -1.21 6.28 -13.89
CA LEU A 148 0.07 5.68 -13.50
C LEU A 148 1.16 6.13 -14.48
N ASP A 149 2.05 7.05 -14.09
CA ASP A 149 3.02 7.60 -15.05
C ASP A 149 4.08 6.55 -15.41
N ARG A 150 4.56 5.77 -14.42
CA ARG A 150 5.61 4.76 -14.66
C ARG A 150 5.36 3.49 -13.88
N MET A 151 5.28 2.39 -14.62
CA MET A 151 5.38 1.04 -14.06
C MET A 151 6.66 0.36 -14.50
N LEU A 152 7.45 -0.12 -13.54
CA LEU A 152 8.64 -0.93 -13.79
C LEU A 152 8.47 -2.31 -13.16
N LEU A 153 8.47 -3.34 -14.01
CA LEU A 153 8.46 -4.75 -13.63
C LEU A 153 9.88 -5.29 -13.65
N GLY A 154 10.48 -5.44 -12.48
CA GLY A 154 11.86 -5.88 -12.27
C GLY A 154 12.02 -7.39 -12.35
N LYS A 155 12.27 -8.04 -11.21
CA LYS A 155 12.36 -9.51 -11.09
C LYS A 155 11.02 -10.09 -10.61
N SER A 156 9.96 -9.81 -11.36
CA SER A 156 8.58 -9.99 -10.88
C SER A 156 7.77 -10.93 -11.76
N ASN A 157 6.82 -11.64 -11.15
CA ASN A 157 5.77 -12.37 -11.86
C ASN A 157 4.44 -11.62 -11.69
N LEU A 158 3.75 -11.37 -12.78
CA LEU A 158 2.43 -10.75 -12.81
C LEU A 158 1.48 -11.60 -13.68
N ASP A 159 0.56 -12.34 -13.07
CA ASP A 159 -0.27 -13.26 -13.85
C ASP A 159 -1.32 -12.51 -14.68
N ARG A 160 -1.97 -11.50 -14.09
CA ARG A 160 -3.02 -10.72 -14.79
C ARG A 160 -2.91 -9.25 -14.50
N MET A 161 -2.81 -8.47 -15.57
CA MET A 161 -2.96 -7.02 -15.56
C MET A 161 -4.19 -6.62 -16.37
N LEU A 162 -5.11 -5.89 -15.74
CA LEU A 162 -6.29 -5.34 -16.40
C LEU A 162 -6.24 -3.81 -16.30
N LEU A 163 -6.24 -3.16 -17.45
CA LEU A 163 -6.27 -1.72 -17.60
C LEU A 163 -7.68 -1.27 -17.97
N GLY A 164 -8.42 -0.74 -17.00
CA GLY A 164 -9.82 -0.35 -17.10
C GLY A 164 -10.00 1.02 -17.75
N LYS A 165 -10.33 2.04 -16.94
CA LYS A 165 -10.44 3.45 -17.36
C LYS A 165 -9.18 4.19 -16.90
N SER A 166 -8.02 3.70 -17.32
CA SER A 166 -6.74 4.08 -16.76
C SER A 166 -5.79 4.65 -17.80
N ASN A 167 -4.94 5.57 -17.37
CA ASN A 167 -3.80 6.05 -18.15
C ASN A 167 -2.53 5.41 -17.59
N LEU A 168 -1.73 4.80 -18.45
CA LEU A 168 -0.42 4.26 -18.12
C LEU A 168 0.59 4.79 -19.12
N ASP A 169 1.40 5.78 -18.71
CA ASP A 169 2.25 6.51 -19.65
C ASP A 169 3.49 5.71 -20.06
N ARG A 170 4.05 4.89 -19.15
CA ARG A 170 5.20 4.02 -19.45
C ARG A 170 5.16 2.72 -18.67
N MET A 171 5.33 1.62 -19.39
CA MET A 171 5.57 0.29 -18.81
C MET A 171 6.92 -0.24 -19.26
N LEU A 172 7.80 -0.58 -18.29
CA LEU A 172 9.09 -1.19 -18.55
C LEU A 172 9.14 -2.60 -17.97
N LEU A 173 9.50 -3.57 -18.80
CA LEU A 173 9.67 -4.97 -18.43
C LEU A 173 11.15 -5.31 -18.37
N GLY A 174 11.62 -5.68 -17.18
CA GLY A 174 12.97 -6.17 -16.92
C GLY A 174 13.03 -7.70 -16.99
N LYS A 175 13.51 -8.33 -15.91
CA LYS A 175 13.48 -9.79 -15.75
C LYS A 175 12.11 -10.25 -15.21
N SER A 176 11.05 -9.89 -15.91
CA SER A 176 9.67 -10.04 -15.46
C SER A 176 8.87 -10.96 -16.35
N ASN A 177 7.96 -11.72 -15.75
CA ASN A 177 6.94 -12.48 -16.46
C ASN A 177 5.59 -11.76 -16.32
N LEU A 178 4.91 -11.56 -17.44
CA LEU A 178 3.56 -11.01 -17.53
C LEU A 178 2.71 -11.95 -18.37
N ASP A 179 1.83 -12.73 -17.74
CA ASP A 179 1.12 -13.80 -18.45
C ASP A 179 -0.05 -13.26 -19.27
N ARG A 180 -0.85 -12.33 -18.72
CA ARG A 180 -1.98 -11.73 -19.41
C ARG A 180 -2.11 -10.25 -19.13
N MET A 181 -2.25 -9.48 -20.21
CA MET A 181 -2.58 -8.07 -20.17
C MET A 181 -3.86 -7.81 -20.96
N LEU A 182 -4.85 -7.20 -20.32
CA LEU A 182 -6.14 -6.87 -20.92
C LEU A 182 -6.33 -5.35 -20.91
N LEU A 183 -6.66 -4.81 -22.09
CA LEU A 183 -6.87 -3.39 -22.30
C LEU A 183 -8.36 -3.10 -22.46
N GLY A 184 -8.90 -2.31 -21.54
CA GLY A 184 -10.24 -1.74 -21.61
C GLY A 184 -10.21 -0.36 -22.26
N LYS A 185 -10.90 0.62 -21.65
CA LYS A 185 -10.83 2.03 -22.05
C LYS A 185 -9.57 2.68 -21.46
N SER A 186 -8.40 2.16 -21.83
CA SER A 186 -7.11 2.58 -21.30
C SER A 186 -6.24 3.18 -22.38
N ASN A 187 -5.51 4.24 -22.03
CA ASN A 187 -4.46 4.78 -22.87
C ASN A 187 -3.12 4.21 -22.41
N LEU A 188 -2.38 3.65 -23.35
CA LEU A 188 -0.98 3.23 -23.20
C LEU A 188 -0.19 4.02 -24.23
N ASP A 189 0.75 4.81 -23.75
CA ASP A 189 1.81 5.41 -24.56
C ASP A 189 3.10 4.58 -24.44
#